data_AF-A0ABD6E213-F1
#
_entry.id   AF-A0ABD6E213-F1
#
_cell.length_a   1.000
_cell.length_b   1.000
_cell.length_c   1.000
_cell.angle_alpha   90.00
_cell.angle_beta   90.00
_cell.angle_gamma   90.00
#
_symmetry.space_group_name_H-M   'P 1'
#
loop_
_entity.id
_entity.type
_entity.pdbx_description
1 polymer ?
#
loop_
_entity_poly.entity_id
_entity_poly.type
_entity_poly.pdbx_seq_one_letter_code
_entity_poly.pdbx_strand_id
1 'polypeptide(L)'
;MDHSPSQSRDVKFSADSNEADEREVSRQTEALRTYIVRVESLMDTDELLKEFVNLFELSGELEPSSNAGKTVEWLAARRVICNTQKCSLCNGQCVLIMDDTDIDNLKWYCRACNRKQSIREGSFFMLGNDHSLFQLVSIIYCFIKQLPHWAIAVEAELESREEAQAWCERLRSICVKWFSNHQHKLGEQSNELTPKIVEMGCSRCFEKATDTSLTPKVHSPKNRVSQGPSERLLFAVVEQDSRKCHMINVTYWRNPKWTLGYLLHNKLIPGTKVVCDECCASKRCSGINPCSFVHPDGLASLRKCWLRFKRFCSIYPYNSSSGMNDYLKEFMWRNAFSHGNLFAQFLLCLREQYPATSEM
;
A
#
# COMPACT_ATOMS: atom_id res chain seq x y z
N MET A 1 20.74 -90.57 15.07
CA MET A 1 21.61 -89.40 15.31
C MET A 1 20.72 -88.19 15.27
N ASP A 2 20.35 -87.74 16.46
CA ASP A 2 19.46 -86.62 16.74
C ASP A 2 20.13 -85.28 16.43
N HIS A 3 19.41 -84.37 15.78
CA HIS A 3 19.70 -82.95 15.86
C HIS A 3 18.39 -82.14 15.84
N SER A 4 18.03 -81.65 17.02
CA SER A 4 17.09 -80.53 17.21
C SER A 4 17.80 -79.20 16.95
N PRO A 5 17.15 -78.20 16.33
CA PRO A 5 17.58 -76.82 16.41
C PRO A 5 16.73 -76.03 17.41
N SER A 6 17.45 -75.32 18.27
CA SER A 6 17.00 -74.36 19.27
C SER A 6 16.37 -73.10 18.63
N GLN A 7 15.25 -72.65 19.19
CA GLN A 7 14.64 -71.35 18.88
C GLN A 7 15.21 -70.28 19.82
N SER A 8 15.88 -69.26 19.27
CA SER A 8 16.17 -68.00 19.96
C SER A 8 15.04 -67.00 19.70
N ARG A 9 14.36 -66.54 20.76
CA ARG A 9 13.39 -65.45 20.70
C ARG A 9 14.10 -64.13 20.97
N ASP A 10 14.27 -63.30 19.95
CA ASP A 10 14.66 -61.90 20.10
C ASP A 10 13.45 -61.08 20.57
N VAL A 11 13.56 -60.51 21.76
CA VAL A 11 12.61 -59.55 22.32
C VAL A 11 13.00 -58.16 21.80
N LYS A 12 12.30 -57.68 20.76
CA LYS A 12 12.37 -56.27 20.34
C LYS A 12 11.61 -55.41 21.37
N PHE A 13 12.36 -54.67 22.18
CA PHE A 13 11.82 -53.61 23.04
C PHE A 13 11.41 -52.40 22.17
N SER A 14 10.16 -51.99 22.30
CA SER A 14 9.53 -50.86 21.60
C SER A 14 9.98 -49.52 22.21
N ALA A 15 10.87 -48.81 21.52
CA ALA A 15 11.25 -47.43 21.86
C ALA A 15 10.34 -46.36 21.22
N ASP A 16 9.50 -46.75 20.25
CA ASP A 16 8.68 -45.81 19.47
C ASP A 16 7.44 -45.27 20.20
N SER A 17 7.02 -45.88 21.31
CA SER A 17 5.80 -45.46 22.02
C SER A 17 5.99 -44.23 22.91
N ASN A 18 7.19 -44.01 23.44
CA ASN A 18 7.44 -42.89 24.38
C ASN A 18 7.66 -41.55 23.66
N GLU A 19 8.21 -41.53 22.44
CA GLU A 19 8.35 -40.29 21.66
C GLU A 19 7.00 -39.76 21.14
N ALA A 20 6.03 -40.64 20.88
CA ALA A 20 4.69 -40.25 20.46
C ALA A 20 3.92 -39.56 21.62
N ASP A 21 3.99 -40.13 22.82
CA ASP A 21 3.33 -39.58 24.01
C ASP A 21 3.99 -38.27 24.49
N GLU A 22 5.31 -38.11 24.41
CA GLU A 22 5.97 -36.84 24.78
C GLU A 22 5.69 -35.69 23.78
N ARG A 23 5.51 -36.00 22.49
CA ARG A 23 5.04 -35.03 21.48
C ARG A 23 3.57 -34.66 21.69
N GLU A 24 2.75 -35.59 22.16
CA GLU A 24 1.33 -35.34 22.45
C GLU A 24 1.13 -34.53 23.74
N VAL A 25 1.95 -34.79 24.77
CA VAL A 25 1.94 -34.02 26.02
C VAL A 25 2.54 -32.61 25.85
N SER A 26 3.60 -32.46 25.05
CA SER A 26 4.14 -31.12 24.68
C SER A 26 3.14 -30.31 23.83
N ARG A 27 2.35 -30.96 22.98
CA ARG A 27 1.22 -30.32 22.26
C ARG A 27 0.07 -29.91 23.19
N GLN A 28 -0.09 -30.57 24.33
CA GLN A 28 -1.18 -30.29 25.28
C GLN A 28 -0.81 -29.26 26.36
N THR A 29 0.48 -28.96 26.57
CA THR A 29 0.94 -28.00 27.60
C THR A 29 1.27 -26.61 27.07
N GLU A 30 1.19 -26.38 25.76
CA GLU A 30 1.23 -25.03 25.21
C GLU A 30 -0.07 -24.30 25.61
N ALA A 31 0.02 -23.50 26.69
CA ALA A 31 -1.07 -22.68 27.17
C ALA A 31 -1.75 -21.99 25.97
N LEU A 32 -3.03 -22.31 25.76
CA LEU A 32 -3.75 -21.91 24.55
C LEU A 32 -3.78 -20.39 24.47
N ARG A 33 -2.92 -19.85 23.61
CA ARG A 33 -2.76 -18.41 23.48
C ARG A 33 -4.04 -17.84 22.86
N THR A 34 -4.65 -16.87 23.53
CA THR A 34 -5.83 -16.15 23.00
C THR A 34 -5.43 -14.89 22.23
N TYR A 35 -4.13 -14.62 22.16
CA TYR A 35 -3.51 -13.50 21.47
C TYR A 35 -2.26 -13.94 20.69
N ILE A 36 -1.86 -13.18 19.67
CA ILE A 36 -0.62 -13.42 18.91
C ILE A 36 0.58 -12.88 19.70
N VAL A 37 0.56 -11.59 20.03
CA VAL A 37 1.54 -10.91 20.86
C VAL A 37 0.90 -10.34 22.12
N ARG A 38 1.70 -10.14 23.17
CA ARG A 38 1.22 -9.50 24.40
C ARG A 38 0.80 -8.06 24.13
N VAL A 39 -0.12 -7.53 24.94
CA VAL A 39 -0.68 -6.18 24.76
C VAL A 39 0.40 -5.11 24.85
N GLU A 40 1.42 -5.32 25.69
CA GLU A 40 2.56 -4.40 25.87
C GLU A 40 3.49 -4.36 24.65
N SER A 41 3.37 -5.34 23.74
CA SER A 41 4.13 -5.38 22.48
C SER A 41 3.38 -4.71 21.32
N LEU A 42 2.14 -4.24 21.54
CA LEU A 42 1.36 -3.55 20.52
C LEU A 42 1.86 -2.11 20.35
N MET A 43 2.33 -1.80 19.15
CA MET A 43 2.85 -0.49 18.81
C MET A 43 1.74 0.54 18.68
N ASP A 44 1.95 1.71 19.26
CA ASP A 44 1.13 2.88 18.98
C ASP A 44 1.50 3.54 17.63
N THR A 45 0.83 4.64 17.30
CA THR A 45 1.09 5.37 16.03
C THR A 45 2.47 6.03 16.03
N ASP A 46 2.92 6.59 17.15
CA ASP A 46 4.18 7.32 17.22
C ASP A 46 5.38 6.38 17.20
N GLU A 47 5.28 5.23 17.88
CA GLU A 47 6.25 4.15 17.84
C GLU A 47 6.41 3.61 16.41
N LEU A 48 5.30 3.31 15.73
CA LEU A 48 5.32 2.82 14.36
C LEU A 48 5.98 3.81 13.39
N LEU A 49 5.73 5.12 13.56
CA LEU A 49 6.32 6.15 12.70
C LEU A 49 7.84 6.33 12.90
N LYS A 50 8.34 6.02 14.10
CA LYS A 50 9.78 6.08 14.44
C LYS A 50 10.53 4.82 14.05
N GLU A 51 9.83 3.73 13.82
CA GLU A 51 10.41 2.46 13.42
C GLU A 51 11.23 2.64 12.14
N PHE A 52 12.41 2.02 12.07
CA PHE A 52 13.18 1.91 10.85
C PHE A 52 13.11 0.46 10.38
N VAL A 53 12.71 0.29 9.12
CA VAL A 53 12.61 -1.03 8.50
C VAL A 53 13.23 -0.95 7.13
N ASN A 54 14.18 -1.82 6.87
CA ASN A 54 14.71 -2.06 5.53
C ASN A 54 14.46 -3.50 5.07
N LEU A 55 14.70 -3.78 3.78
CA LEU A 55 14.40 -5.10 3.21
C LEU A 55 15.27 -6.21 3.81
N PHE A 56 16.52 -5.91 4.17
CA PHE A 56 17.42 -6.87 4.78
C PHE A 56 16.95 -7.26 6.19
N GLU A 57 16.53 -6.27 6.99
CA GLU A 57 15.90 -6.50 8.30
C GLU A 57 14.61 -7.31 8.15
N LEU A 58 13.74 -6.96 7.19
CA LEU A 58 12.55 -7.76 6.88
C LEU A 58 12.92 -9.20 6.54
N SER A 59 13.87 -9.43 5.63
CA SER A 59 14.26 -10.78 5.22
C SER A 59 14.91 -11.59 6.36
N GLY A 60 15.71 -10.96 7.22
CA GLY A 60 16.38 -11.66 8.32
C GLY A 60 15.47 -11.92 9.53
N GLU A 61 14.54 -11.00 9.80
CA GLU A 61 13.59 -11.15 10.91
C GLU A 61 12.43 -12.08 10.55
N LEU A 62 12.00 -12.08 9.29
CA LEU A 62 10.74 -12.68 8.84
C LEU A 62 10.92 -13.88 7.89
N GLU A 63 12.13 -14.43 7.81
CA GLU A 63 12.48 -15.49 6.86
C GLU A 63 11.51 -16.70 6.96
N PRO A 64 10.86 -17.13 5.86
CA PRO A 64 9.79 -18.13 5.88
C PRO A 64 10.22 -19.51 6.38
N SER A 65 11.47 -19.89 6.14
CA SER A 65 12.00 -21.23 6.39
C SER A 65 12.20 -21.55 7.87
N SER A 66 12.25 -20.52 8.73
CA SER A 66 12.54 -20.70 10.16
C SER A 66 11.42 -20.24 11.09
N ASN A 67 10.54 -19.31 10.68
CA ASN A 67 9.59 -18.73 11.62
C ASN A 67 8.38 -17.99 11.02
N ALA A 68 7.43 -18.68 10.39
CA ALA A 68 6.15 -18.08 9.95
C ALA A 68 5.44 -17.31 11.09
N GLY A 69 5.60 -17.77 12.35
CA GLY A 69 5.11 -17.08 13.54
C GLY A 69 5.63 -15.66 13.70
N LYS A 70 6.90 -15.37 13.36
CA LYS A 70 7.48 -14.03 13.50
C LYS A 70 6.81 -12.98 12.61
N THR A 71 6.47 -13.33 11.37
CA THR A 71 5.75 -12.41 10.47
C THR A 71 4.36 -12.09 11.01
N VAL A 72 3.69 -13.09 11.55
CA VAL A 72 2.38 -12.94 12.18
C VAL A 72 2.48 -12.07 13.42
N GLU A 73 3.47 -12.31 14.29
CA GLU A 73 3.76 -11.47 15.46
C GLU A 73 4.11 -10.03 15.06
N TRP A 74 4.93 -9.84 14.03
CA TRP A 74 5.33 -8.53 13.50
C TRP A 74 4.11 -7.73 13.01
N LEU A 75 3.21 -8.39 12.27
CA LEU A 75 1.98 -7.77 11.77
C LEU A 75 0.99 -7.46 12.90
N ALA A 76 0.85 -8.37 13.87
CA ALA A 76 -0.04 -8.20 15.01
C ALA A 76 0.44 -7.06 15.93
N ALA A 77 1.74 -6.98 16.23
CA ALA A 77 2.35 -5.90 16.99
C ALA A 77 2.06 -4.53 16.37
N ARG A 78 2.05 -4.44 15.03
CA ARG A 78 1.76 -3.20 14.29
C ARG A 78 0.27 -2.98 14.05
N ARG A 79 -0.59 -3.85 14.58
CA ARG A 79 -2.06 -3.81 14.50
C ARG A 79 -2.61 -3.83 13.07
N VAL A 80 -1.87 -4.39 12.11
CA VAL A 80 -2.34 -4.54 10.72
C VAL A 80 -3.07 -5.86 10.47
N ILE A 81 -2.98 -6.79 11.42
CA ILE A 81 -3.87 -7.95 11.57
C ILE A 81 -4.41 -8.01 13.01
N CYS A 82 -5.48 -8.76 13.24
CA CYS A 82 -6.09 -8.90 14.56
C CYS A 82 -5.17 -9.63 15.55
N ASN A 83 -4.88 -9.00 16.68
CA ASN A 83 -4.12 -9.64 17.76
C ASN A 83 -4.95 -10.68 18.53
N THR A 84 -6.28 -10.54 18.54
CA THR A 84 -7.22 -11.49 19.14
C THR A 84 -8.43 -11.68 18.22
N GLN A 85 -9.16 -12.79 18.36
CA GLN A 85 -10.33 -13.08 17.53
C GLN A 85 -11.49 -13.64 18.34
N LYS A 86 -12.72 -13.19 18.03
CA LYS A 86 -13.96 -13.82 18.49
C LYS A 86 -14.58 -14.63 17.36
N CYS A 87 -15.20 -15.75 17.71
CA CYS A 87 -15.89 -16.59 16.75
C CYS A 87 -17.10 -15.85 16.15
N SER A 88 -17.21 -15.82 14.82
CA SER A 88 -18.30 -15.15 14.12
C SER A 88 -19.70 -15.73 14.38
N LEU A 89 -19.80 -16.94 14.96
CA LEU A 89 -21.08 -17.57 15.30
C LEU A 89 -21.49 -17.42 16.77
N CYS A 90 -20.64 -17.87 17.70
CA CYS A 90 -20.98 -17.88 19.12
C CYS A 90 -20.42 -16.67 19.89
N ASN A 91 -19.66 -15.81 19.22
CA ASN A 91 -18.93 -14.69 19.82
C ASN A 91 -17.94 -15.09 20.94
N GLY A 92 -17.67 -16.39 21.10
CA GLY A 92 -16.69 -16.91 22.05
C GLY A 92 -15.26 -16.60 21.63
N GLN A 93 -14.37 -16.43 22.60
CA GLN A 93 -12.95 -16.18 22.36
C GLN A 93 -12.31 -17.35 21.61
N CYS A 94 -11.66 -17.07 20.48
CA CYS A 94 -10.86 -18.04 19.76
C CYS A 94 -9.47 -18.18 20.41
N VAL A 95 -8.89 -19.36 20.25
CA VAL A 95 -7.49 -19.65 20.61
C VAL A 95 -6.66 -19.75 19.35
N LEU A 96 -5.40 -19.32 19.41
CA LEU A 96 -4.43 -19.47 18.34
C LEU A 96 -3.92 -20.91 18.34
N ILE A 97 -3.88 -21.53 17.17
CA ILE A 97 -3.36 -22.89 16.97
C ILE A 97 -2.40 -22.92 15.79
N MET A 98 -1.43 -23.83 15.85
CA MET A 98 -0.61 -24.21 14.71
C MET A 98 -1.44 -25.01 13.70
N ASP A 99 -1.29 -24.72 12.42
CA ASP A 99 -1.93 -25.46 11.34
C ASP A 99 -1.00 -25.52 10.13
N ASP A 100 -0.21 -26.59 10.02
CA ASP A 100 0.79 -26.81 8.95
C ASP A 100 0.18 -26.90 7.54
N THR A 101 -1.16 -26.95 7.44
CA THR A 101 -1.86 -26.89 6.14
C THR A 101 -2.16 -25.46 5.69
N ASP A 102 -1.98 -24.47 6.59
CA ASP A 102 -2.13 -23.06 6.30
C ASP A 102 -0.81 -22.44 5.86
N ILE A 103 -0.85 -21.51 4.91
CA ILE A 103 0.35 -20.86 4.37
C ILE A 103 1.13 -20.05 5.43
N ASP A 104 0.45 -19.58 6.49
CA ASP A 104 1.08 -18.86 7.60
C ASP A 104 1.32 -19.74 8.83
N ASN A 105 1.02 -21.05 8.73
CA ASN A 105 1.11 -22.04 9.80
C ASN A 105 0.28 -21.74 11.07
N LEU A 106 -0.61 -20.74 11.05
CA LEU A 106 -1.37 -20.28 12.21
C LEU A 106 -2.84 -20.02 11.87
N LYS A 107 -3.76 -20.41 12.76
CA LYS A 107 -5.19 -20.13 12.66
C LYS A 107 -5.82 -19.78 14.00
N TRP A 108 -6.94 -19.05 13.93
CA TRP A 108 -7.85 -18.91 15.05
C TRP A 108 -8.80 -20.11 15.11
N TYR A 109 -9.00 -20.67 16.30
CA TYR A 109 -9.88 -21.82 16.52
C TYR A 109 -10.89 -21.57 17.63
N CYS A 110 -12.17 -21.81 17.34
CA CYS A 110 -13.25 -21.67 18.29
C CYS A 110 -13.58 -23.01 18.98
N ARG A 111 -13.38 -23.03 20.30
CA ARG A 111 -13.79 -24.07 21.28
C ARG A 111 -15.20 -24.62 21.02
N ALA A 112 -16.16 -23.71 21.14
CA ALA A 112 -17.57 -24.05 21.22
C ALA A 112 -18.15 -24.48 19.86
N CYS A 113 -17.69 -23.88 18.77
CA CYS A 113 -18.23 -24.14 17.43
C CYS A 113 -17.41 -25.15 16.62
N ASN A 114 -16.24 -25.56 17.10
CA ASN A 114 -15.27 -26.38 16.35
C ASN A 114 -14.99 -25.80 14.95
N ARG A 115 -14.75 -24.48 14.87
CA ARG A 115 -14.48 -23.75 13.62
C ARG A 115 -13.10 -23.15 13.63
N LYS A 116 -12.43 -23.21 12.48
CA LYS A 116 -11.17 -22.53 12.21
C LYS A 116 -11.44 -21.24 11.41
N GLN A 117 -10.66 -20.20 11.66
CA GLN A 117 -10.68 -18.93 10.93
C GLN A 117 -9.23 -18.54 10.61
N SER A 118 -9.01 -17.88 9.47
CA SER A 118 -7.69 -17.39 9.09
C SER A 118 -7.24 -16.29 10.06
N ILE A 119 -5.93 -16.23 10.35
CA ILE A 119 -5.34 -15.09 11.08
C ILE A 119 -5.45 -13.77 10.30
N ARG A 120 -5.68 -13.85 8.99
CA ARG A 120 -5.83 -12.70 8.10
C ARG A 120 -7.22 -12.09 8.16
N GLU A 121 -8.19 -12.77 8.79
CA GLU A 121 -9.60 -12.39 8.80
C GLU A 121 -9.77 -10.89 9.15
N GLY A 122 -10.53 -10.16 8.33
CA GLY A 122 -10.80 -8.74 8.52
C GLY A 122 -9.65 -7.77 8.14
N SER A 123 -8.49 -8.28 7.72
CA SER A 123 -7.36 -7.46 7.28
C SER A 123 -7.26 -7.34 5.74
N PHE A 124 -6.38 -6.44 5.27
CA PHE A 124 -6.01 -6.35 3.86
C PHE A 124 -5.43 -7.67 3.31
N PHE A 125 -4.77 -8.46 4.14
CA PHE A 125 -4.05 -9.67 3.74
C PHE A 125 -4.97 -10.84 3.34
N MET A 126 -6.28 -10.77 3.61
CA MET A 126 -7.26 -11.74 3.09
C MET A 126 -7.32 -11.78 1.55
N LEU A 127 -6.82 -10.73 0.88
CA LEU A 127 -6.84 -10.65 -0.58
C LEU A 127 -5.76 -11.51 -1.27
N GLY A 128 -4.79 -12.05 -0.51
CA GLY A 128 -3.64 -12.77 -1.05
C GLY A 128 -3.48 -14.18 -0.50
N ASN A 129 -4.53 -14.99 -0.54
CA ASN A 129 -4.54 -16.35 0.05
C ASN A 129 -3.52 -17.32 -0.58
N ASP A 130 -2.99 -16.96 -1.74
CA ASP A 130 -1.96 -17.64 -2.52
C ASP A 130 -0.53 -17.20 -2.16
N HIS A 131 -0.38 -16.19 -1.31
CA HIS A 131 0.92 -15.64 -0.90
C HIS A 131 1.07 -15.70 0.61
N SER A 132 2.26 -16.02 1.10
CA SER A 132 2.59 -15.92 2.53
C SER A 132 2.50 -14.45 2.99
N LEU A 133 2.26 -14.23 4.29
CA LEU A 133 2.27 -12.88 4.83
C LEU A 133 3.62 -12.18 4.62
N PHE A 134 4.73 -12.92 4.60
CA PHE A 134 6.05 -12.37 4.32
C PHE A 134 6.13 -11.80 2.90
N GLN A 135 5.73 -12.58 1.90
CA GLN A 135 5.67 -12.11 0.51
C GLN A 135 4.81 -10.86 0.40
N LEU A 136 3.63 -10.84 1.01
CA LEU A 136 2.74 -9.68 0.97
C LEU A 136 3.38 -8.42 1.61
N VAL A 137 4.10 -8.56 2.72
CA VAL A 137 4.86 -7.47 3.34
C VAL A 137 6.00 -6.99 2.43
N SER A 138 6.73 -7.91 1.81
CA SER A 138 7.78 -7.60 0.84
C SER A 138 7.26 -6.84 -0.38
N ILE A 139 6.09 -7.23 -0.92
CA ILE A 139 5.40 -6.50 -1.99
C ILE A 139 5.08 -5.07 -1.56
N ILE A 140 4.49 -4.89 -0.36
CA ILE A 140 4.16 -3.56 0.18
C ILE A 140 5.44 -2.71 0.29
N TYR A 141 6.50 -3.27 0.87
CA TYR A 141 7.77 -2.57 1.03
C TYR A 141 8.35 -2.13 -0.32
N CYS A 142 8.42 -3.05 -1.28
CA CYS A 142 8.96 -2.78 -2.61
C CYS A 142 8.12 -1.77 -3.40
N PHE A 143 6.79 -1.83 -3.28
CA PHE A 143 5.89 -0.81 -3.79
C PHE A 143 6.21 0.55 -3.16
N ILE A 144 6.38 0.62 -1.83
CA ILE A 144 6.70 1.89 -1.15
C ILE A 144 8.06 2.45 -1.58
N LYS A 145 9.06 1.60 -1.80
CA LYS A 145 10.38 2.00 -2.33
C LYS A 145 10.37 2.35 -3.82
N GLN A 146 9.22 2.29 -4.48
CA GLN A 146 9.06 2.59 -5.90
C GLN A 146 9.93 1.68 -6.78
N LEU A 147 9.98 0.38 -6.48
CA LEU A 147 10.67 -0.57 -7.35
C LEU A 147 9.82 -0.86 -8.60
N PRO A 148 10.46 -1.08 -9.77
CA PRO A 148 9.74 -1.48 -10.97
C PRO A 148 9.11 -2.87 -10.79
N HIS A 149 7.99 -3.15 -11.47
CA HIS A 149 7.21 -4.40 -11.25
C HIS A 149 8.03 -5.69 -11.39
N TRP A 150 9.01 -5.73 -12.31
CA TRP A 150 9.87 -6.91 -12.46
C TRP A 150 10.77 -7.13 -11.23
N ALA A 151 11.24 -6.06 -10.59
CA ALA A 151 12.05 -6.16 -9.39
C ALA A 151 11.17 -6.57 -8.20
N ILE A 152 9.95 -6.03 -8.10
CA ILE A 152 8.97 -6.48 -7.09
C ILE A 152 8.71 -7.98 -7.23
N ALA A 153 8.53 -8.49 -8.45
CA ALA A 153 8.32 -9.91 -8.69
C ALA A 153 9.50 -10.78 -8.21
N VAL A 154 10.73 -10.33 -8.45
CA VAL A 154 11.93 -11.05 -7.98
C VAL A 154 12.07 -10.99 -6.46
N GLU A 155 12.02 -9.77 -5.87
CA GLU A 155 12.26 -9.56 -4.44
C GLU A 155 11.18 -10.16 -3.54
N ALA A 156 9.95 -10.30 -4.04
CA ALA A 156 8.83 -10.90 -3.31
C ALA A 156 8.49 -12.33 -3.78
N GLU A 157 9.35 -12.94 -4.61
CA GLU A 157 9.20 -14.32 -5.10
C GLU A 157 7.81 -14.57 -5.73
N LEU A 158 7.38 -13.66 -6.60
CA LEU A 158 6.12 -13.77 -7.35
C LEU A 158 6.33 -14.55 -8.65
N GLU A 159 5.27 -15.18 -9.16
CA GLU A 159 5.36 -16.00 -10.37
C GLU A 159 5.60 -15.14 -11.61
N SER A 160 5.11 -13.90 -11.61
CA SER A 160 5.14 -13.03 -12.78
C SER A 160 5.22 -11.54 -12.47
N ARG A 161 5.60 -10.75 -13.49
CA ARG A 161 5.55 -9.29 -13.44
C ARG A 161 4.11 -8.78 -13.41
N GLU A 162 3.21 -9.48 -14.08
CA GLU A 162 1.79 -9.15 -14.19
C GLU A 162 1.11 -9.25 -12.83
N GLU A 163 1.49 -10.24 -12.03
CA GLU A 163 1.07 -10.39 -10.64
C GLU A 163 1.58 -9.23 -9.76
N ALA A 164 2.86 -8.88 -9.87
CA ALA A 164 3.41 -7.71 -9.18
C ALA A 164 2.66 -6.41 -9.54
N GLN A 165 2.30 -6.25 -10.82
CA GLN A 165 1.50 -5.12 -11.29
C GLN A 165 0.09 -5.13 -10.67
N ALA A 166 -0.59 -6.27 -10.64
CA ALA A 166 -1.92 -6.40 -10.04
C ALA A 166 -1.90 -6.05 -8.55
N TRP A 167 -0.86 -6.47 -7.82
CA TRP A 167 -0.66 -6.06 -6.44
C TRP A 167 -0.41 -4.56 -6.29
N CYS A 168 0.43 -3.97 -7.15
CA CYS A 168 0.66 -2.52 -7.14
C CYS A 168 -0.63 -1.72 -7.41
N GLU A 169 -1.53 -2.22 -8.25
CA GLU A 169 -2.86 -1.62 -8.47
C GLU A 169 -3.73 -1.70 -7.20
N ARG A 170 -3.74 -2.84 -6.50
CA ARG A 170 -4.42 -2.98 -5.20
C ARG A 170 -3.86 -2.02 -4.15
N LEU A 171 -2.54 -1.93 -4.03
CA LEU A 171 -1.88 -1.01 -3.08
C LEU A 171 -2.12 0.46 -3.43
N ARG A 172 -2.14 0.80 -4.72
CA ARG A 172 -2.54 2.13 -5.20
C ARG A 172 -3.97 2.48 -4.78
N SER A 173 -4.89 1.52 -4.79
CA SER A 173 -6.26 1.74 -4.33
C SER A 173 -6.33 2.19 -2.85
N ILE A 174 -5.39 1.74 -2.01
CA ILE A 174 -5.25 2.19 -0.62
C ILE A 174 -4.90 3.68 -0.57
N CYS A 175 -3.94 4.14 -1.36
CA CYS A 175 -3.60 5.56 -1.47
C CYS A 175 -4.79 6.39 -1.98
N VAL A 176 -5.53 5.85 -2.95
CA VAL A 176 -6.71 6.50 -3.54
C VAL A 176 -7.82 6.68 -2.50
N LYS A 177 -8.13 5.63 -1.74
CA LYS A 177 -9.13 5.65 -0.67
C LYS A 177 -8.70 6.60 0.46
N TRP A 178 -7.43 6.57 0.85
CA TRP A 178 -6.89 7.50 1.85
C TRP A 178 -7.15 8.96 1.46
N PHE A 179 -6.86 9.36 0.22
CA PHE A 179 -7.16 10.72 -0.23
C PHE A 179 -8.63 11.08 -0.30
N SER A 180 -9.46 10.07 -0.54
CA SER A 180 -10.90 10.28 -0.64
C SER A 180 -11.48 10.55 0.75
N ASN A 181 -10.90 9.93 1.79
CA ASN A 181 -11.22 10.12 3.19
C ASN A 181 -10.54 11.37 3.79
N HIS A 182 -9.33 11.72 3.34
CA HIS A 182 -8.54 12.85 3.86
C HIS A 182 -8.49 14.00 2.85
N GLN A 183 -9.63 14.69 2.70
CA GLN A 183 -9.68 15.90 1.89
C GLN A 183 -8.91 17.04 2.56
N HIS A 184 -7.60 17.09 2.35
CA HIS A 184 -6.79 18.22 2.77
C HIS A 184 -6.96 19.38 1.79
N LYS A 185 -7.25 20.58 2.30
CA LYS A 185 -7.16 21.82 1.54
C LYS A 185 -5.73 22.36 1.63
N LEU A 186 -5.28 23.06 0.60
CA LEU A 186 -3.99 23.76 0.58
C LEU A 186 -4.17 25.20 1.00
N GLY A 187 -3.09 25.78 1.51
CA GLY A 187 -3.10 27.08 2.15
C GLY A 187 -3.48 26.97 3.62
N GLU A 188 -3.67 28.13 4.24
CA GLU A 188 -4.01 28.25 5.65
C GLU A 188 -4.87 29.49 5.84
N GLN A 189 -5.85 29.41 6.74
CA GLN A 189 -6.61 30.57 7.20
C GLN A 189 -5.74 31.27 8.25
N SER A 190 -4.72 31.95 7.77
CA SER A 190 -3.66 32.48 8.61
C SER A 190 -4.16 33.69 9.42
N ASN A 191 -4.05 33.61 10.75
CA ASN A 191 -3.93 34.77 11.64
C ASN A 191 -2.50 35.36 11.63
N GLU A 192 -1.54 34.67 11.01
CA GLU A 192 -0.18 35.15 10.80
C GLU A 192 -0.13 36.20 9.67
N LEU A 193 0.83 37.11 9.79
CA LEU A 193 1.00 38.27 8.91
C LEU A 193 1.32 37.93 7.44
N THR A 194 1.70 36.68 7.14
CA THR A 194 2.10 36.26 5.78
C THR A 194 1.20 35.14 5.24
N PRO A 195 0.45 35.38 4.15
CA PRO A 195 -0.40 34.35 3.57
C PRO A 195 0.44 33.23 2.96
N LYS A 196 -0.01 31.98 3.11
CA LYS A 196 0.62 30.85 2.42
C LYS A 196 0.51 31.00 0.91
N ILE A 197 1.62 30.69 0.24
CA ILE A 197 1.76 30.80 -1.20
C ILE A 197 1.57 29.43 -1.84
N VAL A 198 0.67 29.40 -2.80
CA VAL A 198 0.40 28.23 -3.61
C VAL A 198 0.70 28.54 -5.07
N GLU A 199 1.51 27.69 -5.68
CA GLU A 199 1.84 27.76 -7.10
C GLU A 199 0.90 26.88 -7.91
N MET A 200 0.45 27.38 -9.06
CA MET A 200 -0.57 26.73 -9.87
C MET A 200 -0.17 26.75 -11.34
N GLY A 201 -0.41 25.64 -12.06
CA GLY A 201 -0.19 25.59 -13.49
C GLY A 201 -0.54 24.25 -14.12
N CYS A 202 -0.41 24.22 -15.45
CA CYS A 202 -0.73 23.05 -16.26
C CYS A 202 0.55 22.43 -16.84
N SER A 203 0.57 21.10 -17.00
CA SER A 203 1.58 20.43 -17.81
C SER A 203 0.92 19.41 -18.72
N ARG A 204 1.40 19.33 -19.96
CA ARG A 204 1.09 18.20 -20.84
C ARG A 204 1.90 16.99 -20.39
N CYS A 205 1.23 15.86 -20.27
CA CYS A 205 1.84 14.57 -20.01
C CYS A 205 1.54 13.66 -21.19
N PHE A 206 2.58 13.13 -21.82
CA PHE A 206 2.43 12.18 -22.90
C PHE A 206 2.25 10.79 -22.30
N GLU A 207 1.20 10.11 -22.73
CA GLU A 207 1.10 8.67 -22.56
C GLU A 207 2.29 8.09 -23.35
N LYS A 208 3.29 7.51 -22.66
CA LYS A 208 4.31 6.73 -23.35
C LYS A 208 3.53 5.66 -24.09
N ALA A 209 3.61 5.65 -25.42
CA ALA A 209 3.10 4.54 -26.19
C ALA A 209 3.78 3.28 -25.62
N THR A 210 3.02 2.44 -24.92
CA THR A 210 3.52 1.18 -24.42
C THR A 210 3.88 0.37 -25.65
N ASP A 211 5.17 0.30 -25.91
CA ASP A 211 5.77 -0.28 -27.10
C ASP A 211 5.71 -1.81 -27.03
N THR A 212 4.51 -2.37 -27.14
CA THR A 212 4.30 -3.78 -27.49
C THR A 212 4.12 -3.96 -29.00
N SER A 213 4.24 -2.89 -29.79
CA SER A 213 4.31 -2.97 -31.26
C SER A 213 5.69 -2.54 -31.76
N LEU A 214 6.71 -3.36 -31.50
CA LEU A 214 7.97 -3.37 -32.25
C LEU A 214 7.76 -3.86 -33.70
N THR A 215 6.67 -3.48 -34.35
CA THR A 215 6.60 -3.49 -35.81
C THR A 215 6.99 -2.10 -36.28
N PRO A 216 8.08 -1.96 -37.06
CA PRO A 216 8.38 -0.71 -37.73
C PRO A 216 7.11 -0.26 -38.45
N LYS A 217 6.61 0.93 -38.14
CA LYS A 217 5.47 1.51 -38.84
C LYS A 217 5.87 1.69 -40.31
N VAL A 218 5.58 0.68 -41.11
CA VAL A 218 5.62 0.72 -42.57
C VAL A 218 4.79 1.94 -42.96
N HIS A 219 5.42 2.85 -43.70
CA HIS A 219 4.81 4.05 -44.23
C HIS A 219 3.61 3.69 -45.11
N SER A 220 2.40 3.60 -44.53
CA SER A 220 1.17 3.70 -45.31
C SER A 220 0.81 5.17 -45.47
N PRO A 221 0.72 5.68 -46.71
CA PRO A 221 0.36 7.06 -46.96
C PRO A 221 -1.15 7.26 -46.76
N LYS A 222 -1.48 8.39 -46.11
CA LYS A 222 -2.72 9.18 -46.27
C LYS A 222 -4.04 8.41 -46.07
N ASN A 223 -4.59 8.47 -44.83
CA ASN A 223 -6.03 8.45 -44.47
C ASN A 223 -6.39 7.67 -43.19
N ARG A 224 -5.45 7.41 -42.28
CA ARG A 224 -5.83 7.16 -40.89
C ARG A 224 -5.38 8.34 -40.04
N VAL A 225 -6.36 9.01 -39.42
CA VAL A 225 -6.17 9.79 -38.20
C VAL A 225 -5.51 8.81 -37.23
N SER A 226 -4.18 8.79 -37.24
CA SER A 226 -3.42 7.99 -36.31
C SER A 226 -3.77 8.56 -34.95
N GLN A 227 -4.41 7.73 -34.12
CA GLN A 227 -4.49 7.97 -32.68
C GLN A 227 -3.03 8.03 -32.19
N GLY A 228 -2.45 9.22 -32.28
CA GLY A 228 -1.21 9.55 -31.57
C GLY A 228 -1.43 9.36 -30.07
N PRO A 229 -0.35 9.33 -29.28
CA PRO A 229 -0.48 9.26 -27.83
C PRO A 229 -1.46 10.36 -27.38
N SER A 230 -2.54 9.96 -26.73
CA SER A 230 -3.56 10.86 -26.23
C SER A 230 -2.89 11.85 -25.29
N GLU A 231 -2.69 13.08 -25.73
CA GLU A 231 -2.07 14.12 -24.91
C GLU A 231 -2.99 14.39 -23.71
N ARG A 232 -2.51 14.09 -22.50
CA ARG A 232 -3.25 14.34 -21.28
C ARG A 232 -2.80 15.67 -20.72
N LEU A 233 -3.75 16.57 -20.48
CA LEU A 233 -3.49 17.83 -19.80
C LEU A 233 -3.66 17.61 -18.31
N LEU A 234 -2.59 17.83 -17.55
CA LEU A 234 -2.62 17.77 -16.09
C LEU A 234 -2.64 19.17 -15.52
N PHE A 235 -3.40 19.33 -14.45
CA PHE A 235 -3.42 20.54 -13.65
C PHE A 235 -2.83 20.24 -12.29
N ALA A 236 -1.99 21.13 -11.77
CA ALA A 236 -1.46 21.01 -10.42
C ALA A 236 -1.50 22.34 -9.65
N VAL A 237 -1.67 22.18 -8.35
CA VAL A 237 -1.65 23.22 -7.33
C VAL A 237 -0.70 22.72 -6.25
N VAL A 238 0.33 23.49 -5.90
CA VAL A 238 1.44 23.07 -5.03
C VAL A 238 1.72 24.15 -3.99
N GLU A 239 1.69 23.79 -2.71
CA GLU A 239 2.08 24.67 -1.62
C GLU A 239 3.62 24.75 -1.53
N GLN A 240 4.18 25.96 -1.46
CA GLN A 240 5.62 26.17 -1.58
C GLN A 240 6.44 25.46 -0.49
N ASP A 241 5.96 25.48 0.76
CA ASP A 241 6.76 25.06 1.93
C ASP A 241 6.50 23.61 2.35
N SER A 242 5.25 23.16 2.32
CA SER A 242 4.88 21.82 2.79
C SER A 242 5.05 20.73 1.73
N ARG A 243 5.26 21.13 0.48
CA ARG A 243 5.20 20.28 -0.73
C ARG A 243 3.85 19.64 -0.97
N LYS A 244 2.81 19.86 -0.16
CA LYS A 244 1.46 19.33 -0.42
C LYS A 244 0.99 19.80 -1.79
N CYS A 245 0.34 18.90 -2.52
CA CYS A 245 -0.16 19.22 -3.84
C CYS A 245 -1.49 18.56 -4.14
N HIS A 246 -2.27 19.22 -5.00
CA HIS A 246 -3.42 18.63 -5.68
C HIS A 246 -3.14 18.58 -7.17
N MET A 247 -3.30 17.40 -7.75
CA MET A 247 -3.10 17.17 -9.17
C MET A 247 -4.30 16.44 -9.73
N ILE A 248 -4.79 16.89 -10.89
CA ILE A 248 -5.94 16.27 -11.57
C ILE A 248 -5.68 16.14 -13.07
N ASN A 249 -6.26 15.10 -13.66
CA ASN A 249 -6.33 14.96 -15.11
C ASN A 249 -7.48 15.80 -15.66
N VAL A 250 -7.20 16.70 -16.61
CA VAL A 250 -8.18 17.58 -17.23
C VAL A 250 -8.74 16.90 -18.47
N THR A 251 -9.89 16.25 -18.32
CA THR A 251 -10.57 15.55 -19.43
C THR A 251 -11.30 16.52 -20.38
N TYR A 252 -11.78 17.65 -19.87
CA TYR A 252 -12.54 18.64 -20.66
C TYR A 252 -11.80 19.98 -20.74
N TRP A 253 -10.78 20.05 -21.60
CA TRP A 253 -10.01 21.29 -21.79
C TRP A 253 -10.87 22.46 -22.29
N ARG A 254 -11.98 22.17 -22.98
CA ARG A 254 -12.88 23.19 -23.56
C ARG A 254 -13.62 24.01 -22.52
N ASN A 255 -13.69 23.57 -21.26
CA ASN A 255 -14.31 24.34 -20.19
C ASN A 255 -13.42 24.43 -18.93
N PRO A 256 -12.28 25.11 -19.02
CA PRO A 256 -11.32 25.17 -17.93
C PRO A 256 -11.85 25.94 -16.72
N LYS A 257 -12.90 26.78 -16.90
CA LYS A 257 -13.54 27.51 -15.79
C LYS A 257 -14.13 26.56 -14.74
N TRP A 258 -14.73 25.44 -15.15
CA TRP A 258 -15.31 24.48 -14.22
C TRP A 258 -14.23 23.70 -13.47
N THR A 259 -13.25 23.15 -14.19
CA THR A 259 -12.15 22.40 -13.59
C THR A 259 -11.32 23.25 -12.63
N LEU A 260 -11.03 24.48 -13.05
CA LEU A 260 -10.28 25.44 -12.24
C LEU A 260 -11.11 25.96 -11.06
N GLY A 261 -12.37 26.33 -11.29
CA GLY A 261 -13.28 26.73 -10.24
C GLY A 261 -13.45 25.63 -9.18
N TYR A 262 -13.60 24.38 -9.61
CA TYR A 262 -13.67 23.23 -8.70
C TYR A 262 -12.43 23.14 -7.80
N LEU A 263 -11.23 23.26 -8.36
CA LEU A 263 -9.99 23.21 -7.57
C LEU A 263 -9.87 24.41 -6.63
N LEU A 264 -10.10 25.61 -7.13
CA LEU A 264 -10.00 26.83 -6.33
C LEU A 264 -10.99 26.81 -5.16
N HIS A 265 -12.22 26.37 -5.36
CA HIS A 265 -13.23 26.34 -4.29
C HIS A 265 -13.08 25.16 -3.32
N ASN A 266 -12.78 23.97 -3.82
CA ASN A 266 -12.82 22.77 -3.00
C ASN A 266 -11.46 22.42 -2.39
N LYS A 267 -10.35 22.87 -3.00
CA LYS A 267 -9.00 22.43 -2.65
C LYS A 267 -8.11 23.54 -2.10
N LEU A 268 -8.51 24.81 -2.18
CA LEU A 268 -7.82 25.92 -1.52
C LEU A 268 -8.61 26.46 -0.34
N ILE A 269 -7.90 26.92 0.68
CA ILE A 269 -8.48 27.68 1.79
C ILE A 269 -8.65 29.15 1.34
N PRO A 270 -9.80 29.80 1.62
CA PRO A 270 -9.97 31.23 1.34
C PRO A 270 -8.85 32.09 1.95
N GLY A 271 -8.39 33.11 1.22
CA GLY A 271 -7.27 33.97 1.63
C GLY A 271 -5.89 33.50 1.20
N THR A 272 -5.78 32.30 0.60
CA THR A 272 -4.51 31.79 0.04
C THR A 272 -4.02 32.68 -1.12
N LYS A 273 -2.71 32.98 -1.13
CA LYS A 273 -2.06 33.69 -2.23
C LYS A 273 -1.71 32.70 -3.34
N VAL A 274 -2.25 32.91 -4.54
CA VAL A 274 -2.05 32.00 -5.68
C VAL A 274 -1.11 32.65 -6.69
N VAL A 275 -0.02 31.96 -7.00
CA VAL A 275 0.93 32.34 -8.06
C VAL A 275 0.70 31.40 -9.23
N CYS A 276 0.43 31.93 -10.41
CA CYS A 276 0.29 31.13 -11.62
C CYS A 276 1.06 31.75 -12.78
N ASP A 277 1.50 30.93 -13.73
CA ASP A 277 1.92 31.46 -15.02
C ASP A 277 0.71 32.07 -15.72
N GLU A 278 0.93 32.92 -16.73
CA GLU A 278 -0.11 33.55 -17.55
C GLU A 278 -1.00 32.55 -18.32
N CYS A 279 -0.99 31.26 -17.96
CA CYS A 279 -2.01 30.32 -18.36
C CYS A 279 -3.39 30.92 -18.07
N CYS A 280 -4.32 30.70 -18.99
CA CYS A 280 -5.68 31.25 -19.12
C CYS A 280 -6.54 31.35 -17.83
N ALA A 281 -6.07 30.84 -16.70
CA ALA A 281 -6.64 30.89 -15.36
C ALA A 281 -6.88 32.32 -14.84
N SER A 282 -5.85 33.18 -14.80
CA SER A 282 -5.96 34.51 -14.15
C SER A 282 -7.00 35.41 -14.82
N LYS A 283 -7.02 35.45 -16.16
CA LYS A 283 -8.01 36.22 -16.95
C LYS A 283 -9.42 35.63 -16.91
N ARG A 284 -9.59 34.34 -16.58
CA ARG A 284 -10.90 33.64 -16.60
C ARG A 284 -11.49 33.41 -15.20
N CYS A 285 -10.70 33.65 -14.14
CA CYS A 285 -11.08 33.46 -12.75
C CYS A 285 -11.27 34.76 -11.97
N SER A 286 -11.17 35.93 -12.63
CA SER A 286 -11.63 37.20 -12.07
C SER A 286 -13.09 37.06 -11.62
N GLY A 287 -13.30 37.09 -10.30
CA GLY A 287 -14.62 36.96 -9.65
C GLY A 287 -14.99 35.57 -9.10
N ILE A 288 -14.15 34.54 -9.25
CA ILE A 288 -14.49 33.17 -8.82
C ILE A 288 -14.00 32.85 -7.40
N ASN A 289 -13.04 33.55 -6.80
CA ASN A 289 -12.59 33.23 -5.43
C ASN A 289 -11.91 34.44 -4.75
N PRO A 290 -11.85 34.52 -3.40
CA PRO A 290 -11.14 35.60 -2.69
C PRO A 290 -9.62 35.38 -2.66
N CYS A 291 -9.06 34.61 -3.60
CA CYS A 291 -7.61 34.37 -3.68
C CYS A 291 -6.93 35.56 -4.37
N SER A 292 -5.82 36.03 -3.82
CA SER A 292 -5.01 37.07 -4.46
C SER A 292 -4.07 36.43 -5.49
N PHE A 293 -4.24 36.77 -6.77
CA PHE A 293 -3.35 36.36 -7.84
C PHE A 293 -2.17 37.31 -7.94
N VAL A 294 -0.94 36.78 -7.94
CA VAL A 294 0.27 37.58 -8.09
C VAL A 294 1.09 37.06 -9.27
N HIS A 295 1.63 38.00 -10.06
CA HIS A 295 2.52 37.67 -11.18
C HIS A 295 3.75 36.91 -10.66
N PRO A 296 4.26 35.91 -11.39
CA PRO A 296 5.26 35.00 -10.86
C PRO A 296 6.62 35.66 -10.72
N ASP A 297 7.10 35.79 -9.48
CA ASP A 297 8.55 35.87 -9.17
C ASP A 297 9.22 34.47 -9.24
N GLY A 298 8.44 33.43 -9.55
CA GLY A 298 8.91 32.07 -9.80
C GLY A 298 7.81 31.02 -9.63
N LEU A 299 7.97 29.89 -10.30
CA LEU A 299 7.14 28.67 -10.15
C LEU A 299 8.03 27.47 -9.79
N ALA A 300 8.94 27.69 -8.84
CA ALA A 300 10.01 26.74 -8.56
C ALA A 300 9.46 25.45 -7.93
N SER A 301 8.50 25.55 -7.01
CA SER A 301 7.93 24.40 -6.32
C SER A 301 7.07 23.55 -7.25
N LEU A 302 6.30 24.19 -8.14
CA LEU A 302 5.50 23.55 -9.18
C LEU A 302 6.40 22.83 -10.19
N ARG A 303 7.48 23.46 -10.67
CA ARG A 303 8.45 22.81 -11.56
C ARG A 303 9.12 21.59 -10.92
N LYS A 304 9.55 21.71 -9.65
CA LYS A 304 10.08 20.57 -8.87
C LYS A 304 9.03 19.46 -8.70
N CYS A 305 7.76 19.81 -8.48
CA CYS A 305 6.65 18.85 -8.42
C CYS A 305 6.50 18.08 -9.74
N TRP A 306 6.47 18.78 -10.88
CA TRP A 306 6.38 18.14 -12.19
C TRP A 306 7.56 17.23 -12.51
N LEU A 307 8.79 17.63 -12.16
CA LEU A 307 9.97 16.78 -12.34
C LEU A 307 9.87 15.48 -11.53
N ARG A 308 9.40 15.56 -10.28
CA ARG A 308 9.18 14.39 -9.43
C ARG A 308 8.08 13.49 -10.00
N PHE A 309 6.97 14.08 -10.45
CA PHE A 309 5.89 13.33 -11.08
C PHE A 309 6.33 12.61 -12.35
N LYS A 310 7.11 13.28 -13.23
CA LYS A 310 7.67 12.65 -14.43
C LYS A 310 8.60 11.49 -14.10
N ARG A 311 9.43 11.61 -13.05
CA ARG A 311 10.28 10.51 -12.56
C ARG A 311 9.43 9.35 -12.03
N PHE A 312 8.39 9.64 -11.24
CA PHE A 312 7.44 8.65 -10.75
C PHE A 312 6.80 7.85 -11.91
N CYS A 313 6.28 8.55 -12.93
CA CYS A 313 5.72 7.90 -14.13
C CYS A 313 6.76 7.17 -15.00
N SER A 314 8.06 7.46 -14.85
CA SER A 314 9.10 6.76 -15.60
C SER A 314 9.38 5.37 -15.05
N ILE A 315 9.16 5.17 -13.74
CA ILE A 315 9.34 3.91 -13.03
C ILE A 315 8.11 3.03 -13.17
N TYR A 316 6.93 3.64 -13.00
CA TYR A 316 5.64 3.00 -13.19
C TYR A 316 5.02 3.47 -14.49
N PRO A 317 5.36 2.84 -15.64
CA PRO A 317 4.72 3.16 -16.89
C PRO A 317 3.22 2.92 -16.73
N TYR A 318 2.47 4.01 -16.88
CA TYR A 318 1.03 4.00 -16.84
C TYR A 318 0.48 2.93 -17.78
N ASN A 319 -0.28 2.00 -17.23
CA ASN A 319 -1.09 1.04 -17.96
C ASN A 319 -2.52 1.61 -18.09
N SER A 320 -3.16 1.39 -19.23
CA SER A 320 -4.50 1.91 -19.51
C SER A 320 -5.59 1.37 -18.56
N SER A 321 -5.32 0.28 -17.83
CA SER A 321 -6.25 -0.37 -16.89
C SER A 321 -6.57 0.48 -15.67
N SER A 322 -5.58 1.15 -15.08
CA SER A 322 -5.80 2.04 -13.94
C SER A 322 -5.91 3.48 -14.43
N GLY A 323 -6.83 4.28 -13.89
CA GLY A 323 -7.05 5.64 -14.38
C GLY A 323 -5.86 6.55 -14.05
N MET A 324 -5.56 7.56 -14.89
CA MET A 324 -4.52 8.57 -14.57
C MET A 324 -4.69 9.16 -13.17
N ASN A 325 -5.93 9.35 -12.77
CA ASN A 325 -6.29 9.91 -11.47
C ASN A 325 -5.79 9.06 -10.30
N ASP A 326 -5.68 7.74 -10.46
CA ASP A 326 -5.20 6.86 -9.39
C ASP A 326 -3.69 7.00 -9.22
N TYR A 327 -2.95 7.12 -10.32
CA TYR A 327 -1.51 7.45 -10.28
C TYR A 327 -1.25 8.84 -9.70
N LEU A 328 -2.08 9.83 -10.06
CA LEU A 328 -1.98 11.15 -9.46
C LEU A 328 -2.20 11.09 -7.95
N LYS A 329 -3.22 10.34 -7.50
CA LYS A 329 -3.47 10.11 -6.07
C LYS A 329 -2.32 9.37 -5.40
N GLU A 330 -1.78 8.31 -5.98
CA GLU A 330 -0.60 7.66 -5.41
C GLU A 330 0.59 8.63 -5.27
N PHE A 331 0.87 9.39 -6.32
CA PHE A 331 1.95 10.38 -6.30
C PHE A 331 1.74 11.44 -5.22
N MET A 332 0.53 12.01 -5.12
CA MET A 332 0.19 12.99 -4.10
C MET A 332 0.41 12.41 -2.70
N TRP A 333 0.16 11.12 -2.49
CA TRP A 333 0.23 10.45 -1.18
C TRP A 333 1.69 10.35 -0.77
N ARG A 334 2.52 9.80 -1.67
CA ARG A 334 3.97 9.73 -1.50
C ARG A 334 4.60 11.10 -1.27
N ASN A 335 4.12 12.10 -2.00
CA ASN A 335 4.63 13.45 -1.90
C ASN A 335 4.28 14.09 -0.54
N ALA A 336 3.06 13.90 -0.05
CA ALA A 336 2.60 14.39 1.26
C ALA A 336 3.41 13.79 2.42
N PHE A 337 3.86 12.54 2.29
CA PHE A 337 4.63 11.83 3.31
C PHE A 337 6.13 11.72 3.01
N SER A 338 6.64 12.50 2.05
CA SER A 338 8.01 12.36 1.53
C SER A 338 9.14 12.63 2.54
N HIS A 339 8.82 13.22 3.69
CA HIS A 339 9.78 13.53 4.75
C HIS A 339 9.75 12.54 5.92
N GLY A 340 8.86 11.55 5.91
CA GLY A 340 8.72 10.58 6.99
C GLY A 340 9.02 9.14 6.54
N ASN A 341 8.78 8.20 7.45
CA ASN A 341 8.79 6.78 7.11
C ASN A 341 7.54 6.44 6.27
N LEU A 342 7.70 6.43 4.94
CA LEU A 342 6.63 6.08 4.01
C LEU A 342 6.04 4.68 4.24
N PHE A 343 6.85 3.73 4.70
CA PHE A 343 6.38 2.36 4.92
C PHE A 343 5.45 2.32 6.14
N ALA A 344 5.87 2.91 7.26
CA ALA A 344 5.03 3.08 8.45
C ALA A 344 3.73 3.84 8.15
N GLN A 345 3.82 4.95 7.38
CA GLN A 345 2.64 5.70 6.94
C GLN A 345 1.66 4.84 6.11
N PHE A 346 2.19 3.93 5.29
CA PHE A 346 1.35 3.01 4.53
C PHE A 346 0.68 1.96 5.43
N LEU A 347 1.38 1.42 6.42
CA LEU A 347 0.80 0.50 7.40
C LEU A 347 -0.31 1.19 8.20
N LEU A 348 -0.15 2.46 8.57
CA LEU A 348 -1.23 3.26 9.18
C LEU A 348 -2.45 3.37 8.26
N CYS A 349 -2.24 3.56 6.95
CA CYS A 349 -3.34 3.57 5.98
C CYS A 349 -4.07 2.22 5.93
N LEU A 350 -3.34 1.11 6.03
CA LEU A 350 -3.94 -0.23 6.11
C LEU A 350 -4.76 -0.39 7.40
N ARG A 351 -4.21 -0.01 8.56
CA ARG A 351 -4.92 -0.05 9.85
C ARG A 351 -6.23 0.72 9.83
N GLU A 352 -6.24 1.91 9.22
CA GLU A 352 -7.42 2.74 9.15
C GLU A 352 -8.49 2.17 8.20
N GLN A 353 -8.07 1.64 7.06
CA GLN A 353 -9.00 1.15 6.02
C GLN A 353 -9.47 -0.28 6.24
N TYR A 354 -8.70 -1.07 7.00
CA TYR A 354 -8.94 -2.45 7.41
C TYR A 354 -8.68 -2.54 8.92
N PRO A 355 -9.54 -1.94 9.75
CA PRO A 355 -9.34 -1.96 11.19
C PRO A 355 -9.36 -3.39 11.68
N ALA A 356 -8.28 -3.79 12.34
CA ALA A 356 -8.18 -5.05 13.06
C ALA A 356 -9.12 -5.01 14.28
N THR A 357 -10.42 -5.19 14.04
CA THR A 357 -11.45 -5.07 15.08
C THR A 357 -11.38 -6.28 16.01
N SER A 358 -10.78 -6.09 17.18
CA SER A 358 -11.11 -6.87 18.38
C SER A 358 -11.27 -6.03 19.65
N GLU A 359 -11.03 -4.71 19.57
CA GLU A 359 -11.26 -3.77 20.67
C GLU A 359 -12.57 -3.01 20.46
N MET A 360 -13.66 -3.63 20.92
CA MET A 360 -14.75 -2.93 21.60
C MET A 360 -15.00 -3.63 22.93
#